data_AF-B7P2Z3-F1
#
_entry.id   AF-B7P2Z3-F1
#
_cell.length_a   1.000
_cell.length_b   1.000
_cell.length_c   1.000
_cell.angle_alpha   90.00
_cell.angle_beta   90.00
_cell.angle_gamma   90.00
#
_symmetry.space_group_name_H-M   'P 1'
#
loop_
_entity.id
_entity.type
_entity.pdbx_description
1 polymer ?
#
loop_
_entity_poly.entity_id
_entity_poly.type
_entity_poly.pdbx_seq_one_letter_code
_entity_poly.pdbx_strand_id
1 'polypeptide(L)' 'MRLGLEGMMALVRMAWYRMNRDGLSTAKYRVVAKQELPLYTHVLVDIGHNHKWHFSGSHKLIINL' A
#
# COMPACT_ATOMS: atom_id res chain seq x y z
N MET A 1 -11.86 1.97 14.24
CA MET A 1 -12.76 2.69 13.31
C MET A 1 -13.53 1.65 12.50
N ARG A 2 -14.85 1.55 12.66
CA ARG A 2 -15.69 0.59 11.91
C ARG A 2 -16.23 1.32 10.67
N LEU A 3 -15.93 0.84 9.48
CA LEU A 3 -16.52 1.38 8.25
C LEU A 3 -17.98 0.92 8.17
N GLY A 4 -18.90 1.85 7.91
CA GLY A 4 -20.27 1.50 7.55
C GLY A 4 -20.31 0.74 6.21
N LEU A 5 -21.45 0.12 5.90
CA LEU A 5 -21.65 -0.70 4.71
C LEU A 5 -21.19 0.00 3.41
N GLU A 6 -21.45 1.30 3.29
CA GLU A 6 -21.05 2.11 2.14
C GLU A 6 -19.53 2.27 2.02
N GLY A 7 -18.85 2.50 3.14
CA GLY A 7 -17.38 2.58 3.17
C GLY A 7 -16.72 1.25 2.80
N MET A 8 -17.30 0.13 3.26
CA MET A 8 -16.82 -1.20 2.88
C MET A 8 -16.98 -1.44 1.38
N MET A 9 -18.15 -1.10 0.80
CA MET A 9 -18.39 -1.26 -0.63
C MET A 9 -17.50 -0.37 -1.49
N ALA A 10 -17.16 0.83 -1.03
CA ALA A 10 -16.20 1.71 -1.70
C ALA A 10 -14.79 1.09 -1.76
N LEU A 11 -14.33 0.49 -0.65
CA LEU A 11 -13.05 -0.23 -0.63
C LEU A 11 -13.05 -1.45 -1.53
N VAL A 12 -14.13 -2.23 -1.57
CA VAL A 12 -14.26 -3.40 -2.45
C VAL A 12 -14.21 -2.99 -3.92
N ARG A 13 -14.95 -1.95 -4.31
CA ARG A 13 -14.90 -1.39 -5.68
C ARG A 13 -13.49 -0.91 -6.02
N MET A 14 -12.79 -0.31 -5.05
CA MET A 14 -11.43 0.15 -5.27
C MET A 14 -10.41 -0.98 -5.40
N ALA A 15 -10.52 -2.01 -4.58
CA ALA A 15 -9.70 -3.22 -4.71
C ALA A 15 -9.92 -3.87 -6.07
N TRP A 16 -11.17 -4.02 -6.51
CA TRP A 16 -11.49 -4.62 -7.82
C TRP A 16 -10.91 -3.81 -8.99
N TYR A 17 -11.10 -2.48 -8.98
CA TYR A 17 -10.57 -1.60 -10.03
C TYR A 17 -9.04 -1.66 -10.13
N ARG A 18 -8.36 -1.85 -8.99
CA ARG A 18 -6.90 -1.79 -8.90
C ARG A 18 -6.21 -3.14 -9.00
N MET A 19 -6.93 -4.25 -8.88
CA MET A 19 -6.36 -5.60 -8.84
C MET A 19 -5.35 -5.87 -9.98
N ASN A 20 -5.61 -5.36 -11.19
CA ASN A 20 -4.74 -5.54 -12.35
C ASN A 20 -3.83 -4.33 -12.65
N ARG A 21 -3.88 -3.28 -11.84
CA ARG A 21 -3.21 -1.98 -12.07
C ARG A 21 -2.24 -1.60 -10.94
N ASP A 22 -2.38 -2.21 -9.78
CA ASP A 22 -1.64 -1.91 -8.56
C ASP A 22 -1.37 -3.22 -7.82
N GLY A 23 -0.09 -3.58 -7.67
CA GLY A 23 0.30 -4.85 -7.07
C GLY A 23 1.77 -5.19 -7.33
N LEU A 24 2.09 -6.49 -7.32
CA LEU A 24 3.48 -6.96 -7.46
C LEU A 24 4.15 -6.50 -8.76
N SER A 25 3.39 -6.45 -9.87
CA SER A 25 3.89 -6.04 -11.19
C SER A 25 4.27 -4.56 -11.28
N THR A 26 3.76 -3.73 -10.37
CA THR A 26 3.99 -2.28 -10.34
C THR A 26 4.79 -1.83 -9.12
N ALA A 27 5.18 -2.77 -8.24
CA ALA A 27 5.93 -2.50 -7.02
C ALA A 27 7.30 -1.90 -7.35
N LYS A 28 7.55 -0.69 -6.86
CA LYS A 28 8.85 0.00 -6.98
C LYS A 28 9.53 0.01 -5.63
N TYR A 29 10.73 -0.54 -5.59
CA TYR A 29 11.56 -0.56 -4.40
C TYR A 29 13.03 -0.68 -4.77
N ARG A 30 13.91 -0.33 -3.84
CA ARG A 30 15.35 -0.54 -3.95
C ARG A 30 15.86 -1.21 -2.69
N VAL A 31 16.52 -2.36 -2.83
CA VAL A 31 17.19 -3.01 -1.70
C VAL A 31 18.40 -2.16 -1.30
N VAL A 32 18.42 -1.70 -0.07
CA VAL A 32 19.49 -0.87 0.49
C VAL A 32 20.53 -1.74 1.18
N ALA A 33 20.06 -2.74 1.94
CA ALA A 33 20.94 -3.69 2.62
C ALA A 33 20.26 -5.06 2.75
N LYS A 34 21.09 -6.11 2.77
CA LYS A 34 20.68 -7.47 3.10
C LYS A 34 21.65 -8.02 4.14
N GLN A 35 21.11 -8.58 5.22
CA GLN A 35 21.89 -9.22 6.28
C GLN A 35 21.29 -10.60 6.56
N GLU A 36 22.11 -11.63 6.44
CA GLU A 36 21.74 -12.99 6.81
C GLU A 36 22.10 -13.20 8.27
N LEU A 37 21.08 -13.38 9.11
CA LEU A 37 21.22 -13.64 10.54
C LEU A 37 20.87 -15.11 10.80
N PRO A 38 21.33 -15.70 11.93
CA PRO A 38 21.16 -17.13 12.17
C PRO A 38 19.71 -17.64 12.12
N LEU A 39 18.73 -16.78 12.41
CA LEU A 39 17.31 -17.14 12.48
C LEU A 39 16.44 -16.50 11.39
N TYR A 40 16.93 -15.48 10.70
CA TYR A 40 16.15 -14.77 9.68
C TYR A 40 17.06 -13.97 8.76
N THR A 41 16.51 -13.54 7.62
CA THR A 41 17.19 -12.57 6.75
C THR A 41 16.54 -11.21 6.93
N HIS A 42 17.35 -10.22 7.30
CA HIS A 42 16.92 -8.83 7.35
C HIS A 42 17.17 -8.17 5.99
N VAL A 43 16.12 -7.63 5.37
CA VAL A 43 16.22 -6.89 4.12
C VAL A 43 15.71 -5.47 4.35
N LEU A 44 16.61 -4.50 4.23
CA LEU A 44 16.26 -3.09 4.29
C LEU A 44 15.92 -2.60 2.89
N VAL A 45 14.73 -2.03 2.72
CA VAL A 45 14.19 -1.62 1.43
C VAL A 45 13.75 -0.16 1.44
N ASP A 46 14.16 0.59 0.43
CA ASP A 46 13.69 1.94 0.14
C ASP A 46 12.51 1.86 -0.83
N ILE A 47 11.35 2.33 -0.40
CA ILE A 47 10.09 2.31 -1.17
C ILE A 47 9.78 3.66 -1.85
N GLY A 48 10.74 4.61 -1.82
CA GLY A 48 10.59 5.93 -2.41
C GLY A 48 9.62 6.85 -1.65
N HIS A 49 9.18 7.91 -2.33
CA HIS A 49 8.24 8.88 -1.76
C HIS A 49 6.80 8.37 -1.88
N ASN A 50 6.02 8.55 -0.81
CA ASN A 50 4.61 8.22 -0.79
C ASN A 50 3.88 9.02 -1.88
N HIS A 51 3.42 8.36 -2.94
CA HIS A 51 2.47 8.97 -3.86
C HIS A 51 1.22 9.29 -3.05
N LYS A 52 0.96 10.58 -2.78
CA LYS A 52 -0.24 11.01 -2.06
C LYS A 52 -1.44 10.46 -2.82
N TRP A 53 -2.19 9.60 -2.14
CA TRP A 53 -3.38 8.96 -2.69
C TRP A 53 -4.44 10.04 -2.86
N HIS A 54 -4.67 10.48 -4.10
CA HIS A 54 -5.80 11.31 -4.44
C HIS A 54 -7.00 10.39 -4.69
N PHE A 55 -7.90 10.35 -3.71
CA PHE A 55 -9.22 9.75 -3.88
C PHE A 55 -10.06 10.73 -4.71
N SER A 56 -10.80 10.25 -5.71
CA SER A 56 -11.62 11.06 -6.62
C SER A 56 -12.90 11.61 -5.97
N GLY A 57 -12.84 11.89 -4.67
CA GLY A 57 -13.87 12.52 -3.86
C GLY A 57 -13.18 13.27 -2.72
N SER A 58 -13.83 14.28 -2.16
CA SER A 58 -13.33 15.14 -1.08
C SER A 58 -12.95 14.40 0.22
N HIS A 59 -13.11 13.08 0.28
CA HIS A 59 -12.72 12.24 1.40
C HIS A 59 -11.27 11.76 1.26
N LYS A 60 -10.34 12.47 1.89
CA LYS A 60 -8.97 11.99 2.11
C LYS A 60 -8.98 10.94 3.22
N LEU A 61 -8.66 9.68 2.89
CA LEU A 61 -8.29 8.69 3.91
C LEU A 61 -6.84 8.98 4.33
N ILE A 62 -6.65 9.60 5.49
CA ILE A 62 -5.32 9.78 6.10
C ILE A 62 -5.07 8.53 6.95
N ILE A 63 -4.16 7.66 6.49
CA ILE A 63 -3.63 6.58 7.32
C ILE A 63 -2.42 7.16 8.05
N ASN A 64 -2.59 7.51 9.34
CA ASN A 64 -1.47 7.79 10.23
C ASN A 64 -0.89 6.47 10.71
N LEU A 65 0.43 6.30 10.51
CA LEU A 65 1.23 5.26 11.14
C LEU A 65 1.60 5.68 12.56
#